data_AF-A0A956KSP2-F1
#
_entry.id   AF-A0A956KSP2-F1
#
_cell.length_a   1.000
_cell.length_b   1.000
_cell.length_c   1.000
_cell.angle_alpha   90.00
_cell.angle_beta   90.00
_cell.angle_gamma   90.00
#
_symmetry.space_group_name_H-M   'P 1'
#
loop_
_entity.id
_entity.type
_entity.pdbx_description
1 polymer ?
#
loop_
_entity_poly.entity_id
_entity_poly.type
_entity_poly.pdbx_seq_one_letter_code
_entity_poly.pdbx_strand_id
1 'polypeptide(L)'
;WQPEALRLDTVADMAAALTGEDWPRQVVESISSWAATYFDEGQAAWPSPWRDLPLFAAWRAHACVDRGPELLGARGFRRLVATLSDDPGVAAAWAVARLGLSADELDARLLRLLATLSGWAGYARQRSWSAIQRGETDTLTPALLAVRLVWEAALLERLGPQLEQRWHARGPIGPLSPEQTRVLRAAAQRHEAYERAVHRPLLASLPCPAAQSRPLGRFVQAVFCIDVRSEPVRRTLERLDEGIETRGCAGFFGAAVEWVPFAEQRGLPHCPALVEPSHVIVEALDEAGGEEQEGRARRARRGRALRKAAERVAGSFRSAVPAFAFVETAGLGYALRLIGDGLGLTRPAPDPATMGLTADTVRRLRPSLAVAEHDGRAVGMDLAARVAVAESLLRSLSLTRDFAPLLVLFGHEATTCNNPHGAGLDCGACGGQGGAGNARIVAEILGDPQVRAELRRRGIDIPDATVVLAGVHDTTGDRLTLFDTDRVPTELRWELDRLETRLRQAEPRLRAARAPSLGLSEGSPESIEAAIAR
;
A
#
# COMPACT_ATOMS: atom_id res chain seq x y z
N TRP A 1 -26.95 -14.33 -20.50
CA TRP A 1 -26.26 -14.81 -19.28
C TRP A 1 -27.10 -14.29 -18.14
N GLN A 2 -27.83 -15.14 -17.41
CA GLN A 2 -28.62 -14.71 -16.25
C GLN A 2 -27.88 -15.15 -14.98
N PRO A 3 -26.91 -14.33 -14.49
CA PRO A 3 -26.14 -14.66 -13.30
C PRO A 3 -27.00 -14.84 -12.04
N GLU A 4 -28.23 -14.31 -12.05
CA GLU A 4 -29.25 -14.44 -10.99
C GLU A 4 -29.59 -15.90 -10.67
N ALA A 5 -29.56 -16.81 -11.66
CA ALA A 5 -29.89 -18.23 -11.46
C ALA A 5 -28.87 -19.00 -10.61
N LEU A 6 -27.69 -18.40 -10.33
CA LEU A 6 -26.61 -19.01 -9.54
C LEU A 6 -26.44 -18.34 -8.17
N ARG A 7 -27.26 -17.34 -7.85
CA ARG A 7 -27.10 -16.53 -6.64
C ARG A 7 -27.76 -17.21 -5.44
N LEU A 8 -27.01 -17.36 -4.36
CA LEU A 8 -27.58 -17.68 -3.05
C LEU A 8 -28.18 -16.39 -2.47
N ASP A 9 -29.51 -16.28 -2.49
CA ASP A 9 -30.22 -15.14 -1.93
C ASP A 9 -30.06 -15.06 -0.41
N THR A 10 -29.82 -13.86 0.08
CA THR A 10 -29.80 -13.50 1.51
C THR A 10 -31.21 -13.13 1.99
N VAL A 11 -31.45 -13.06 3.29
CA VAL A 11 -32.67 -12.48 3.88
C VAL A 11 -32.85 -11.05 3.40
N ALA A 12 -31.78 -10.25 3.35
CA ALA A 12 -31.84 -8.89 2.82
C ALA A 12 -32.30 -8.87 1.34
N ASP A 13 -31.81 -9.79 0.50
CA ASP A 13 -32.26 -9.92 -0.90
C ASP A 13 -33.77 -10.24 -0.98
N MET A 14 -34.25 -11.16 -0.14
CA MET A 14 -35.68 -11.50 -0.07
C MET A 14 -36.54 -10.37 0.50
N ALA A 15 -36.01 -9.63 1.49
CA ALA A 15 -36.65 -8.48 2.08
C ALA A 15 -36.84 -7.36 1.06
N ALA A 16 -35.85 -7.11 0.20
CA ALA A 16 -35.97 -6.13 -0.88
C ALA A 16 -37.07 -6.50 -1.86
N ALA A 17 -37.13 -7.78 -2.26
CA ALA A 17 -38.19 -8.26 -3.15
C ALA A 17 -39.60 -8.17 -2.54
N LEU A 18 -39.74 -8.18 -1.21
CA LEU A 18 -41.02 -8.11 -0.52
C LEU A 18 -41.45 -6.68 -0.17
N THR A 19 -40.52 -5.84 0.24
CA THR A 19 -40.81 -4.49 0.76
C THR A 19 -40.65 -3.39 -0.29
N GLY A 20 -39.92 -3.64 -1.38
CA GLY A 20 -39.54 -2.64 -2.37
C GLY A 20 -38.36 -1.76 -1.95
N GLU A 21 -37.89 -1.87 -0.70
CA GLU A 21 -36.73 -1.15 -0.18
C GLU A 21 -35.43 -1.91 -0.45
N ASP A 22 -34.36 -1.23 -0.82
CA ASP A 22 -33.07 -1.84 -1.12
C ASP A 22 -32.29 -2.26 0.16
N TRP A 23 -32.84 -3.23 0.89
CA TRP A 23 -32.24 -3.78 2.11
C TRP A 23 -30.80 -4.27 1.93
N PRO A 24 -30.41 -4.95 0.84
CA PRO A 24 -29.01 -5.34 0.62
C PRO A 24 -28.07 -4.14 0.67
N ARG A 25 -28.39 -3.06 -0.06
CA ARG A 25 -27.57 -1.84 -0.03
C ARG A 25 -27.58 -1.20 1.35
N GLN A 26 -28.75 -1.10 1.99
CA GLN A 26 -28.86 -0.45 3.30
C GLN A 26 -28.07 -1.16 4.40
N VAL A 27 -28.07 -2.50 4.41
CA VAL A 27 -27.26 -3.28 5.34
C VAL A 27 -25.77 -3.05 5.09
N VAL A 28 -25.34 -3.10 3.82
CA VAL A 28 -23.93 -2.89 3.46
C VAL A 28 -23.48 -1.47 3.80
N GLU A 29 -24.28 -0.45 3.51
CA GLU A 29 -23.97 0.96 3.81
C GLU A 29 -23.93 1.24 5.31
N SER A 30 -24.88 0.69 6.08
CA SER A 30 -24.91 0.84 7.54
C SER A 30 -23.66 0.23 8.19
N ILE A 31 -23.31 -1.00 7.78
CA ILE A 31 -22.08 -1.66 8.27
C ILE A 31 -20.84 -0.87 7.80
N SER A 32 -20.82 -0.40 6.56
CA SER A 32 -19.66 0.30 5.99
C SER A 32 -19.40 1.66 6.64
N SER A 33 -20.46 2.44 6.88
CA SER A 33 -20.38 3.74 7.56
C SER A 33 -19.85 3.59 8.99
N TRP A 34 -20.37 2.60 9.71
CA TRP A 34 -19.87 2.28 11.04
C TRP A 34 -18.42 1.77 11.01
N ALA A 35 -18.09 0.84 10.11
CA ALA A 35 -16.75 0.27 10.00
C ALA A 35 -15.70 1.33 9.65
N ALA A 36 -16.03 2.29 8.78
CA ALA A 36 -15.17 3.44 8.49
C ALA A 36 -14.85 4.27 9.73
N THR A 37 -15.81 4.40 10.65
CA THR A 37 -15.62 5.12 11.91
C THR A 37 -14.85 4.28 12.94
N TYR A 38 -15.07 2.96 12.96
CA TYR A 38 -14.39 2.04 13.89
C TYR A 38 -12.91 1.85 13.55
N PHE A 39 -12.60 1.68 12.27
CA PHE A 39 -11.24 1.49 11.77
C PHE A 39 -10.50 2.80 11.50
N ASP A 40 -11.07 3.96 11.87
CA ASP A 40 -10.39 5.24 11.73
C ASP A 40 -9.18 5.32 12.66
N GLU A 41 -8.01 5.57 12.07
CA GLU A 41 -6.73 5.71 12.78
C GLU A 41 -6.37 7.20 13.02
N GLY A 42 -7.36 8.09 13.00
CA GLY A 42 -7.24 9.50 13.36
C GLY A 42 -7.43 10.48 12.21
N GLN A 43 -8.14 10.10 11.15
CA GLN A 43 -8.56 11.03 10.10
C GLN A 43 -9.77 11.85 10.55
N ALA A 44 -10.69 11.25 11.32
CA ALA A 44 -11.86 11.95 11.81
C ALA A 44 -11.49 12.94 12.93
N ALA A 45 -12.04 14.15 12.85
CA ALA A 45 -11.86 15.14 13.92
C ALA A 45 -12.45 14.66 15.26
N TRP A 46 -13.51 13.86 15.21
CA TRP A 46 -14.19 13.30 16.36
C TRP A 46 -14.04 11.78 16.37
N PRO A 47 -13.34 11.20 17.37
CA PRO A 47 -13.18 9.76 17.45
C PRO A 47 -14.49 9.08 17.84
N SER A 48 -14.66 7.82 17.43
CA SER A 48 -15.75 6.98 17.91
C SER A 48 -15.71 6.87 19.44
N PRO A 49 -16.85 7.06 20.15
CA PRO A 49 -16.92 6.88 21.60
C PRO A 49 -16.74 5.41 22.03
N TRP A 50 -16.77 4.48 21.09
CA TRP A 50 -16.64 3.03 21.33
C TRP A 50 -15.37 2.43 20.72
N ARG A 51 -14.38 3.27 20.36
CA ARG A 51 -13.16 2.81 19.67
C ARG A 51 -12.35 1.77 20.45
N ASP A 52 -12.43 1.80 21.77
CA ASP A 52 -11.67 0.90 22.66
C ASP A 52 -12.42 -0.41 22.94
N LEU A 53 -13.65 -0.56 22.43
CA LEU A 53 -14.41 -1.80 22.53
C LEU A 53 -14.01 -2.77 21.40
N PRO A 54 -14.06 -4.10 21.65
CA PRO A 54 -13.98 -5.10 20.59
C PRO A 54 -15.02 -4.85 19.49
N LEU A 55 -14.68 -5.19 18.24
CA LEU A 55 -15.45 -4.84 17.04
C LEU A 55 -16.96 -5.06 17.19
N PHE A 56 -17.38 -6.26 17.61
CA PHE A 56 -18.80 -6.57 17.75
C PHE A 56 -19.49 -5.76 18.85
N ALA A 57 -18.85 -5.62 20.02
CA ALA A 57 -19.37 -4.82 21.12
C ALA A 57 -19.50 -3.33 20.75
N ALA A 58 -18.50 -2.80 20.03
CA ALA A 58 -18.52 -1.45 19.49
C ALA A 58 -19.66 -1.24 18.48
N TRP A 59 -19.87 -2.20 17.58
CA TRP A 59 -20.99 -2.19 16.65
C TRP A 59 -22.33 -2.24 17.38
N ARG A 60 -22.47 -3.16 18.33
CA ARG A 60 -23.71 -3.34 19.10
C ARG A 60 -24.09 -2.05 19.83
N ALA A 61 -23.12 -1.39 20.46
CA ALA A 61 -23.34 -0.12 21.16
C ALA A 61 -23.84 0.98 20.21
N HIS A 62 -23.27 1.08 19.00
CA HIS A 62 -23.74 1.99 17.96
C HIS A 62 -25.14 1.62 17.45
N ALA A 63 -25.35 0.34 17.13
CA ALA A 63 -26.62 -0.17 16.59
C ALA A 63 -27.79 -0.04 17.59
N CYS A 64 -27.53 0.06 18.90
CA CYS A 64 -28.56 0.33 19.90
C CYS A 64 -29.08 1.78 19.88
N VAL A 65 -28.34 2.72 19.28
CA VAL A 65 -28.73 4.13 19.20
C VAL A 65 -29.10 4.59 17.78
N ASP A 66 -28.62 3.88 16.75
CA ASP A 66 -28.93 4.19 15.35
C ASP A 66 -30.40 3.92 14.99
N ARG A 67 -31.12 4.97 14.60
CA ARG A 67 -32.54 4.90 14.21
C ARG A 67 -32.75 4.51 12.74
N GLY A 68 -31.70 4.48 11.92
CA GLY A 68 -31.76 4.16 10.49
C GLY A 68 -32.62 2.92 10.16
N PRO A 69 -32.36 1.75 10.77
CA PRO A 69 -33.12 0.53 10.48
C PRO A 69 -34.62 0.66 10.79
N GLU A 70 -34.97 1.35 11.88
CA GLU A 70 -36.36 1.52 12.31
C GLU A 70 -37.12 2.52 11.42
N LEU A 71 -36.43 3.54 10.89
CA LEU A 71 -36.98 4.49 9.92
C LEU A 71 -37.32 3.82 8.58
N LEU A 72 -36.54 2.80 8.19
CA LEU A 72 -36.76 1.99 6.98
C LEU A 72 -37.79 0.86 7.16
N GLY A 73 -38.33 0.68 8.37
CA GLY A 73 -39.43 -0.26 8.63
C GLY A 73 -39.09 -1.46 9.50
N ALA A 74 -37.82 -1.69 9.86
CA ALA A 74 -37.42 -2.75 10.79
C ALA A 74 -37.68 -2.34 12.26
N ARG A 75 -38.95 -2.13 12.62
CA ARG A 75 -39.35 -1.61 13.94
C ARG A 75 -38.87 -2.51 15.08
N GLY A 76 -38.25 -1.90 16.09
CA GLY A 76 -37.71 -2.60 17.25
C GLY A 76 -36.35 -3.24 17.04
N PHE A 77 -35.67 -2.96 15.91
CA PHE A 77 -34.30 -3.41 15.65
C PHE A 77 -33.35 -3.08 16.80
N ARG A 78 -33.35 -1.84 17.30
CA ARG A 78 -32.44 -1.43 18.38
C ARG A 78 -32.70 -2.20 19.67
N ARG A 79 -33.98 -2.43 20.00
CA ARG A 79 -34.38 -3.20 21.18
C ARG A 79 -33.95 -4.67 21.06
N LEU A 80 -34.04 -5.25 19.87
CA LEU A 80 -33.54 -6.60 19.61
C LEU A 80 -32.03 -6.68 19.83
N VAL A 81 -31.27 -5.80 19.18
CA VAL A 81 -29.80 -5.76 19.29
C VAL A 81 -29.34 -5.55 20.73
N ALA A 82 -30.06 -4.74 21.52
CA ALA A 82 -29.77 -4.53 22.94
C ALA A 82 -29.92 -5.78 23.83
N THR A 83 -30.58 -6.84 23.36
CA THR A 83 -30.71 -8.12 24.10
C THR A 83 -29.57 -9.09 23.81
N LEU A 84 -28.71 -8.81 22.83
CA LEU A 84 -27.64 -9.71 22.40
C LEU A 84 -26.40 -9.63 23.31
N SER A 85 -25.71 -10.77 23.45
CA SER A 85 -24.40 -10.84 24.12
C SER A 85 -23.36 -9.94 23.43
N ASP A 86 -22.34 -9.50 24.16
CA ASP A 86 -21.16 -8.81 23.58
C ASP A 86 -20.23 -9.78 22.86
N ASP A 87 -20.35 -11.07 23.15
CA ASP A 87 -19.53 -12.10 22.53
C ASP A 87 -20.01 -12.35 21.08
N PRO A 88 -19.13 -12.16 20.07
CA PRO A 88 -19.51 -12.32 18.67
C PRO A 88 -19.88 -13.76 18.32
N GLY A 89 -19.28 -14.76 18.97
CA GLY A 89 -19.60 -16.17 18.76
C GLY A 89 -21.00 -16.52 19.26
N VAL A 90 -21.37 -16.02 20.45
CA VAL A 90 -22.72 -16.20 21.01
C VAL A 90 -23.76 -15.48 20.15
N ALA A 91 -23.48 -14.25 19.72
CA ALA A 91 -24.40 -13.50 18.86
C ALA A 91 -24.56 -14.15 17.47
N ALA A 92 -23.46 -14.67 16.88
CA ALA A 92 -23.50 -15.42 15.64
C ALA A 92 -24.31 -16.72 15.79
N ALA A 93 -24.12 -17.47 16.88
CA ALA A 93 -24.88 -18.68 17.17
C ALA A 93 -26.38 -18.40 17.31
N TRP A 94 -26.74 -17.31 18.00
CA TRP A 94 -28.12 -16.83 18.08
C TRP A 94 -28.70 -16.53 16.68
N ALA A 95 -27.96 -15.80 15.84
CA ALA A 95 -28.41 -15.44 14.50
C ALA A 95 -28.56 -16.67 13.60
N VAL A 96 -27.59 -17.59 13.63
CA VAL A 96 -27.62 -18.88 12.90
C VAL A 96 -28.84 -19.70 13.29
N ALA A 97 -29.13 -19.80 14.59
CA ALA A 97 -30.31 -20.49 15.09
C ALA A 97 -31.61 -19.83 14.60
N ARG A 98 -31.67 -18.49 14.61
CA ARG A 98 -32.87 -17.75 14.18
C ARG A 98 -33.11 -17.83 12.68
N LEU A 99 -32.04 -17.87 11.89
CA LEU A 99 -32.10 -18.07 10.45
C LEU A 99 -32.43 -19.54 10.08
N GLY A 100 -32.35 -20.48 11.02
CA GLY A 100 -32.56 -21.90 10.75
C GLY A 100 -31.57 -22.41 9.69
N LEU A 101 -30.28 -22.08 9.84
CA LEU A 101 -29.23 -22.60 8.97
C LEU A 101 -28.77 -23.96 9.47
N SER A 102 -28.71 -24.94 8.57
CA SER A 102 -28.14 -26.25 8.84
C SER A 102 -26.61 -26.24 8.76
N ALA A 103 -25.94 -27.21 9.39
CA ALA A 103 -24.48 -27.32 9.37
C ALA A 103 -23.92 -27.37 7.94
N ASP A 104 -24.59 -28.08 7.04
CA ASP A 104 -24.18 -28.26 5.64
C ASP A 104 -24.27 -26.97 4.80
N GLU A 105 -25.07 -26.00 5.24
CA GLU A 105 -25.24 -24.72 4.54
C GLU A 105 -24.33 -23.60 5.09
N LEU A 106 -23.71 -23.79 6.26
CA LEU A 106 -22.99 -22.73 6.95
C LEU A 106 -21.89 -22.13 6.08
N ASP A 107 -20.96 -22.93 5.56
CA ASP A 107 -19.83 -22.42 4.80
C ASP A 107 -20.26 -21.55 3.62
N ALA A 108 -21.19 -22.04 2.80
CA ALA A 108 -21.67 -21.33 1.62
C ALA A 108 -22.42 -20.03 2.00
N ARG A 109 -23.21 -20.05 3.08
CA ARG A 109 -23.99 -18.89 3.53
C ARG A 109 -23.10 -17.84 4.19
N LEU A 110 -22.19 -18.24 5.06
CA LEU A 110 -21.26 -17.34 5.74
C LEU A 110 -20.31 -16.68 4.74
N LEU A 111 -19.80 -17.44 3.77
CA LEU A 111 -18.99 -16.90 2.67
C LEU A 111 -19.80 -15.92 1.80
N ARG A 112 -21.04 -16.26 1.45
CA ARG A 112 -21.94 -15.38 0.70
C ARG A 112 -22.18 -14.05 1.43
N LEU A 113 -22.35 -14.09 2.75
CA LEU A 113 -22.52 -12.89 3.58
C LEU A 113 -21.25 -12.05 3.63
N LEU A 114 -20.07 -12.64 3.87
CA LEU A 114 -18.81 -11.90 3.82
C LEU A 114 -18.52 -11.32 2.44
N ALA A 115 -18.89 -12.02 1.36
CA ALA A 115 -18.74 -11.53 0.00
C ALA A 115 -19.57 -10.27 -0.28
N THR A 116 -20.70 -10.04 0.44
CA THR A 116 -21.42 -8.75 0.37
C THR A 116 -20.63 -7.59 0.98
N LEU A 117 -19.63 -7.88 1.81
CA LEU A 117 -18.79 -6.92 2.50
C LEU A 117 -17.34 -7.01 2.01
N SER A 118 -17.08 -7.42 0.76
CA SER A 118 -15.74 -7.80 0.28
C SER A 118 -14.62 -6.80 0.61
N GLY A 119 -14.89 -5.49 0.58
CA GLY A 119 -13.95 -4.46 1.05
C GLY A 119 -13.59 -4.61 2.54
N TRP A 120 -14.58 -4.52 3.43
CA TRP A 120 -14.37 -4.61 4.88
C TRP A 120 -13.96 -6.01 5.35
N ALA A 121 -14.49 -7.06 4.73
CA ALA A 121 -14.09 -8.44 5.00
C ALA A 121 -12.62 -8.67 4.63
N GLY A 122 -12.18 -8.15 3.48
CA GLY A 122 -10.78 -8.16 3.08
C GLY A 122 -9.88 -7.38 4.04
N TYR A 123 -10.30 -6.17 4.45
CA TYR A 123 -9.55 -5.35 5.41
C TYR A 123 -9.44 -6.02 6.79
N ALA A 124 -10.56 -6.52 7.35
CA ALA A 124 -10.56 -7.27 8.60
C ALA A 124 -9.69 -8.53 8.52
N ARG A 125 -9.73 -9.24 7.38
CA ARG A 125 -8.91 -10.43 7.14
C ARG A 125 -7.42 -10.10 7.08
N GLN A 126 -7.05 -8.98 6.45
CA GLN A 126 -5.67 -8.51 6.37
C GLN A 126 -5.14 -8.17 7.77
N ARG A 127 -5.90 -7.44 8.59
CA ARG A 127 -5.49 -7.15 9.97
C ARG A 127 -5.34 -8.41 10.82
N SER A 128 -6.25 -9.37 10.63
CA SER A 128 -6.18 -10.66 11.32
C SER A 128 -5.02 -11.52 10.82
N TRP A 129 -4.65 -11.43 9.54
CA TRP A 129 -3.45 -12.07 8.99
C TRP A 129 -2.18 -11.55 9.67
N SER A 130 -2.05 -10.23 9.79
CA SER A 130 -0.98 -9.58 10.54
C SER A 130 -0.92 -10.03 12.01
N ALA A 131 -2.07 -10.11 12.68
CA ALA A 131 -2.18 -10.60 14.06
C ALA A 131 -1.72 -12.07 14.18
N ILE A 132 -2.17 -12.94 13.26
CA ILE A 132 -1.76 -14.36 13.23
C ILE A 132 -0.26 -14.51 13.04
N GLN A 133 0.37 -13.68 12.20
CA GLN A 133 1.83 -13.71 12.04
C GLN A 133 2.57 -13.32 13.32
N ARG A 134 1.95 -12.55 14.22
CA ARG A 134 2.45 -12.25 15.57
C ARG A 134 2.06 -13.30 16.63
N GLY A 135 1.40 -14.39 16.23
CA GLY A 135 0.92 -15.44 17.13
C GLY A 135 -0.41 -15.12 17.84
N GLU A 136 -1.12 -14.07 17.41
CA GLU A 136 -2.44 -13.72 17.92
C GLU A 136 -3.56 -14.46 17.14
N THR A 137 -4.79 -14.47 17.67
CA THR A 137 -5.95 -15.10 17.01
C THR A 137 -6.77 -14.11 16.18
N ASP A 138 -7.48 -14.60 15.15
CA ASP A 138 -8.43 -13.78 14.39
C ASP A 138 -9.66 -13.44 15.22
N THR A 139 -9.82 -12.16 15.55
CA THR A 139 -10.98 -11.63 16.27
C THR A 139 -11.86 -10.73 15.40
N LEU A 140 -11.36 -10.23 14.27
CA LEU A 140 -12.05 -9.20 13.49
C LEU A 140 -12.98 -9.80 12.44
N THR A 141 -12.52 -10.83 11.71
CA THR A 141 -13.33 -11.44 10.66
C THR A 141 -14.56 -12.16 11.25
N PRO A 142 -14.45 -12.97 12.32
CA PRO A 142 -15.61 -13.54 13.00
C PRO A 142 -16.57 -12.48 13.56
N ALA A 143 -16.05 -11.40 14.14
CA ALA A 143 -16.88 -10.32 14.67
C ALA A 143 -17.67 -9.59 13.57
N LEU A 144 -17.04 -9.29 12.42
CA LEU A 144 -17.72 -8.67 11.29
C LEU A 144 -18.79 -9.61 10.69
N LEU A 145 -18.51 -10.91 10.63
CA LEU A 145 -19.50 -11.91 10.23
C LEU A 145 -20.69 -11.95 11.20
N ALA A 146 -20.44 -11.89 12.51
CA ALA A 146 -21.49 -11.83 13.52
C ALA A 146 -22.39 -10.59 13.33
N VAL A 147 -21.80 -9.42 13.07
CA VAL A 147 -22.56 -8.20 12.72
C VAL A 147 -23.48 -8.45 11.52
N ARG A 148 -22.95 -9.01 10.43
CA ARG A 148 -23.71 -9.26 9.21
C ARG A 148 -24.82 -10.29 9.41
N LEU A 149 -24.57 -11.33 10.20
CA LEU A 149 -25.55 -12.36 10.57
C LEU A 149 -26.69 -11.79 11.42
N VAL A 150 -26.36 -10.96 12.43
CA VAL A 150 -27.37 -10.32 13.27
C VAL A 150 -28.29 -9.44 12.44
N TRP A 151 -27.77 -8.72 11.44
CA TRP A 151 -28.59 -8.00 10.48
C TRP A 151 -29.60 -8.91 9.75
N GLU A 152 -29.16 -10.06 9.23
CA GLU A 152 -30.07 -11.01 8.56
C GLU A 152 -31.18 -11.49 9.51
N ALA A 153 -30.80 -11.94 10.71
CA ALA A 153 -31.74 -12.44 11.70
C ALA A 153 -32.72 -11.35 12.17
N ALA A 154 -32.23 -10.12 12.35
CA ALA A 154 -33.05 -8.98 12.72
C ALA A 154 -34.05 -8.62 11.62
N LEU A 155 -33.64 -8.59 10.34
CA LEU A 155 -34.56 -8.34 9.23
C LEU A 155 -35.63 -9.43 9.16
N LEU A 156 -35.24 -10.71 9.30
CA LEU A 156 -36.15 -11.85 9.31
C LEU A 156 -37.24 -11.69 10.38
N GLU A 157 -36.85 -11.30 11.60
CA GLU A 157 -37.80 -11.11 12.69
C GLU A 157 -38.65 -9.84 12.59
N ARG A 158 -38.08 -8.74 12.07
CA ARG A 158 -38.69 -7.41 12.16
C ARG A 158 -39.56 -7.03 10.97
N LEU A 159 -39.32 -7.61 9.78
CA LEU A 159 -40.08 -7.29 8.56
C LEU A 159 -41.32 -8.15 8.34
N GLY A 160 -41.64 -9.03 9.30
CA GLY A 160 -42.93 -9.71 9.39
C GLY A 160 -42.95 -11.14 8.83
N PRO A 161 -44.07 -11.84 9.02
CA PRO A 161 -44.15 -13.30 8.85
C PRO A 161 -44.03 -13.76 7.39
N GLN A 162 -44.31 -12.89 6.42
CA GLN A 162 -44.17 -13.24 5.00
C GLN A 162 -42.70 -13.47 4.61
N LEU A 163 -41.78 -12.67 5.16
CA LEU A 163 -40.35 -12.85 4.93
C LEU A 163 -39.85 -14.14 5.60
N GLU A 164 -40.29 -14.41 6.84
CA GLU A 164 -39.98 -15.64 7.57
C GLU A 164 -40.45 -16.89 6.80
N GLN A 165 -41.69 -16.89 6.31
CA GLN A 165 -42.22 -17.96 5.48
C GLN A 165 -41.41 -18.17 4.20
N ARG A 166 -41.10 -17.09 3.47
CA ARG A 166 -40.32 -17.15 2.22
C ARG A 166 -38.90 -17.68 2.47
N TRP A 167 -38.26 -17.22 3.54
CA TRP A 167 -36.93 -17.65 3.92
C TRP A 167 -36.88 -19.13 4.31
N HIS A 168 -37.83 -19.62 5.11
CA HIS A 168 -37.86 -21.03 5.49
C HIS A 168 -38.33 -21.94 4.34
N ALA A 169 -39.03 -21.41 3.33
CA ALA A 169 -39.40 -22.14 2.13
C ALA A 169 -38.28 -22.26 1.08
N ARG A 170 -37.11 -21.63 1.27
CA ARG A 170 -36.00 -21.58 0.29
C ARG A 170 -35.40 -22.95 -0.09
N GLY A 171 -35.63 -23.98 0.73
CA GLY A 171 -35.01 -25.30 0.60
C GLY A 171 -33.52 -25.32 0.98
N PRO A 172 -32.91 -26.50 1.17
CA PRO A 172 -31.48 -26.61 1.41
C PRO A 172 -30.67 -26.20 0.17
N ILE A 173 -29.40 -25.82 0.35
CA ILE A 173 -28.46 -25.69 -0.77
C ILE A 173 -28.23 -27.08 -1.39
N GLY A 174 -28.95 -27.36 -2.48
CA GLY A 174 -28.86 -28.59 -3.24
C GLY A 174 -27.74 -28.58 -4.28
N PRO A 175 -27.48 -29.73 -4.93
CA PRO A 175 -26.58 -29.78 -6.07
C PRO A 175 -27.07 -28.87 -7.19
N LEU A 176 -26.13 -28.31 -7.95
CA LEU A 176 -26.43 -27.47 -9.10
C LEU A 176 -27.29 -28.24 -10.10
N SER A 177 -28.34 -27.58 -10.61
CA SER A 177 -29.16 -28.13 -11.68
C SER A 177 -28.32 -28.39 -12.94
N PRO A 178 -28.76 -29.27 -13.86
CA PRO A 178 -28.08 -29.47 -15.15
C PRO A 178 -27.89 -28.17 -15.93
N GLU A 179 -28.84 -27.23 -15.81
CA GLU A 179 -28.75 -25.91 -16.42
C GLU A 179 -27.70 -25.04 -15.73
N GLN A 180 -27.73 -24.92 -14.40
CA GLN A 180 -26.72 -24.18 -13.63
C GLN A 180 -25.30 -24.71 -13.90
N THR A 181 -25.15 -26.03 -13.93
CA THR A 181 -23.88 -26.71 -14.25
C THR A 181 -23.40 -26.36 -15.66
N ARG A 182 -24.30 -26.36 -16.65
CA ARG A 182 -23.98 -25.98 -18.04
C ARG A 182 -23.53 -24.53 -18.12
N VAL A 183 -24.21 -23.62 -17.40
CA VAL A 183 -23.86 -22.18 -17.36
C VAL A 183 -22.48 -21.97 -16.75
N LEU A 184 -22.19 -22.59 -15.60
CA LEU A 184 -20.88 -22.49 -14.95
C LEU A 184 -19.76 -23.08 -15.81
N ARG A 185 -20.00 -24.25 -16.42
CA ARG A 185 -19.01 -24.86 -17.33
C ARG A 185 -18.72 -23.96 -18.53
N ALA A 186 -19.75 -23.37 -19.13
CA ALA A 186 -19.57 -22.43 -20.24
C ALA A 186 -18.86 -21.15 -19.79
N ALA A 187 -19.09 -20.67 -18.56
CA ALA A 187 -18.35 -19.54 -18.00
C ALA A 187 -16.86 -19.90 -17.80
N ALA A 188 -16.56 -21.04 -17.19
CA ALA A 188 -15.19 -21.52 -16.99
C ALA A 188 -14.44 -21.74 -18.31
N GLN A 189 -15.08 -22.37 -19.30
CA GLN A 189 -14.49 -22.57 -20.63
C GLN A 189 -14.22 -21.25 -21.35
N ARG A 190 -15.12 -20.26 -21.23
CA ARG A 190 -14.89 -18.92 -21.77
C ARG A 190 -13.75 -18.20 -21.07
N HIS A 191 -13.65 -18.35 -19.74
CA HIS A 191 -12.54 -17.78 -18.97
C HIS A 191 -11.21 -18.39 -19.41
N GLU A 192 -11.12 -19.72 -19.50
CA GLU A 192 -9.93 -20.42 -20.00
C GLU A 192 -9.59 -20.04 -21.45
N ALA A 193 -10.60 -19.92 -22.31
CA ALA A 193 -10.41 -19.46 -23.70
C ALA A 193 -9.89 -18.02 -23.76
N TYR A 194 -10.40 -17.13 -22.89
CA TYR A 194 -9.93 -15.75 -22.75
C TYR A 194 -8.46 -15.72 -22.28
N GLU A 195 -8.12 -16.45 -21.21
CA GLU A 195 -6.74 -16.56 -20.73
C GLU A 195 -5.80 -17.06 -21.84
N ARG A 196 -6.18 -18.11 -22.56
CA ARG A 196 -5.40 -18.63 -23.69
C ARG A 196 -5.26 -17.64 -24.84
N ALA A 197 -6.31 -16.88 -25.14
CA ALA A 197 -6.28 -15.85 -26.18
C ALA A 197 -5.31 -14.70 -25.82
N VAL A 198 -5.16 -14.39 -24.53
CA VAL A 198 -4.16 -13.43 -24.02
C VAL A 198 -2.75 -14.05 -24.00
N HIS A 199 -2.60 -15.29 -23.51
CA HIS A 199 -1.30 -15.93 -23.35
C HIS A 199 -0.63 -16.29 -24.68
N ARG A 200 -1.39 -16.75 -25.67
CA ARG A 200 -0.81 -17.29 -26.91
C ARG A 200 0.00 -16.24 -27.71
N PRO A 201 -0.50 -15.02 -27.95
CA PRO A 201 0.30 -13.97 -28.60
C PRO A 201 1.52 -13.57 -27.77
N LEU A 202 1.39 -13.46 -26.44
CA LEU A 202 2.50 -13.13 -25.55
C LEU A 202 3.62 -14.17 -25.65
N LEU A 203 3.30 -15.46 -25.52
CA LEU A 203 4.26 -16.54 -25.64
C LEU A 203 4.90 -16.60 -27.03
N ALA A 204 4.13 -16.36 -28.09
CA ALA A 204 4.64 -16.29 -29.46
C ALA A 204 5.57 -15.08 -29.69
N SER A 205 5.41 -14.00 -28.92
CA SER A 205 6.24 -12.79 -28.99
C SER A 205 7.55 -12.90 -28.21
N LEU A 206 7.68 -13.90 -27.32
CA LEU A 206 8.93 -14.13 -26.59
C LEU A 206 9.99 -14.62 -27.58
N PRO A 207 11.09 -13.89 -27.78
CA PRO A 207 12.17 -14.35 -28.64
C PRO A 207 12.75 -15.67 -28.08
N CYS A 208 13.14 -16.58 -28.96
CA CYS A 208 14.01 -17.68 -28.57
C CYS A 208 15.29 -17.07 -27.96
N PRO A 209 15.73 -17.48 -26.75
CA PRO A 209 16.88 -16.85 -26.12
C PRO A 209 18.12 -17.09 -27.00
N ALA A 210 18.52 -16.08 -27.77
CA ALA A 210 19.91 -16.00 -28.20
C ALA A 210 20.74 -15.84 -26.93
N ALA A 211 21.80 -16.66 -26.79
CA ALA A 211 22.74 -16.48 -25.69
C ALA A 211 23.26 -15.04 -25.73
N GLN A 212 22.77 -14.20 -24.82
CA GLN A 212 23.25 -12.83 -24.72
C GLN A 212 24.72 -12.90 -24.32
N SER A 213 25.60 -12.44 -25.21
CA SER A 213 27.01 -12.27 -24.90
C SER A 213 27.12 -11.30 -23.72
N ARG A 214 27.67 -11.76 -22.60
CA ARG A 214 27.99 -10.90 -21.47
C ARG A 214 28.96 -9.81 -21.96
N PRO A 215 28.67 -8.52 -21.77
CA PRO A 215 29.57 -7.45 -22.18
C PRO A 215 30.94 -7.61 -21.50
N LEU A 216 32.00 -7.65 -22.30
CA LEU A 216 33.37 -7.51 -21.80
C LEU A 216 33.56 -6.04 -21.42
N GLY A 217 33.79 -5.74 -20.13
CA GLY A 217 33.98 -4.36 -19.65
C GLY A 217 32.76 -3.68 -19.03
N ARG A 218 31.82 -4.44 -18.44
CA ARG A 218 30.73 -3.85 -17.63
C ARG A 218 31.30 -3.01 -16.49
N PHE A 219 30.79 -1.79 -16.32
CA PHE A 219 31.16 -0.90 -15.23
C PHE A 219 30.03 -0.70 -14.21
N VAL A 220 28.78 -0.98 -14.61
CA VAL A 220 27.58 -0.89 -13.76
C VAL A 220 26.73 -2.15 -13.87
N GLN A 221 26.29 -2.64 -12.72
CA GLN A 221 25.14 -3.54 -12.58
C GLN A 221 24.05 -2.80 -11.81
N ALA A 222 22.90 -2.56 -12.44
CA ALA A 222 21.80 -1.84 -11.84
C ALA A 222 20.59 -2.76 -11.60
N VAL A 223 20.11 -2.85 -10.37
CA VAL A 223 18.91 -3.60 -10.00
C VAL A 223 17.77 -2.62 -9.83
N PHE A 224 16.77 -2.69 -10.70
CA PHE A 224 15.57 -1.86 -10.61
C PHE A 224 14.43 -2.62 -9.95
N CYS A 225 13.46 -1.89 -9.40
CA CYS A 225 12.16 -2.47 -9.09
C CYS A 225 11.55 -3.14 -10.34
N ILE A 226 10.84 -4.24 -10.14
CA ILE A 226 10.10 -4.99 -11.17
C ILE A 226 8.82 -4.27 -11.63
N ASP A 227 8.58 -3.05 -11.14
CA ASP A 227 7.53 -2.18 -11.64
C ASP A 227 7.68 -1.99 -13.17
N VAL A 228 6.57 -2.17 -13.89
CA VAL A 228 6.52 -2.07 -15.35
C VAL A 228 6.99 -0.73 -15.89
N ARG A 229 6.90 0.34 -15.08
CA ARG A 229 7.39 1.69 -15.43
C ARG A 229 8.91 1.80 -15.37
N SER A 230 9.59 0.89 -14.67
CA SER A 230 11.07 0.84 -14.64
C SER A 230 11.67 0.04 -15.80
N GLU A 231 10.86 -0.76 -16.52
CA GLU A 231 11.32 -1.53 -17.68
C GLU A 231 11.83 -0.65 -18.85
N PRO A 232 11.16 0.47 -19.22
CA PRO A 232 11.67 1.36 -20.25
C PRO A 232 13.03 1.97 -19.91
N VAL A 233 13.25 2.28 -18.62
CA VAL A 233 14.54 2.79 -18.11
C VAL A 233 15.65 1.79 -18.38
N ARG A 234 15.44 0.55 -17.94
CA ARG A 234 16.39 -0.56 -18.09
C ARG A 234 16.85 -0.74 -19.53
N ARG A 235 15.88 -0.90 -20.44
CA ARG A 235 16.17 -1.06 -21.87
C ARG A 235 16.87 0.16 -22.47
N THR A 236 16.55 1.37 -21.99
CA THR A 236 17.15 2.60 -22.49
C THR A 236 18.60 2.73 -22.06
N LEU A 237 18.93 2.39 -20.81
CA LEU A 237 20.29 2.39 -20.29
C LEU A 237 21.18 1.35 -21.00
N GLU A 238 20.68 0.13 -21.17
CA GLU A 238 21.41 -0.95 -21.87
C GLU A 238 21.67 -0.60 -23.36
N ARG A 239 20.75 0.13 -24.01
CA ARG A 239 20.97 0.65 -25.38
C ARG A 239 21.92 1.84 -25.44
N LEU A 240 21.93 2.67 -24.39
CA LEU A 240 22.77 3.85 -24.32
C LEU A 240 24.23 3.49 -24.09
N ASP A 241 24.48 2.39 -23.39
CA ASP A 241 25.81 1.96 -23.02
C ASP A 241 25.87 0.44 -22.79
N GLU A 242 26.61 -0.28 -23.64
CA GLU A 242 26.79 -1.73 -23.53
C GLU A 242 27.49 -2.16 -22.23
N GLY A 243 28.14 -1.23 -21.53
CA GLY A 243 28.76 -1.47 -20.22
C GLY A 243 27.80 -1.44 -19.03
N ILE A 244 26.51 -1.19 -19.25
CA ILE A 244 25.46 -1.20 -18.22
C ILE A 244 24.65 -2.50 -18.34
N GLU A 245 24.59 -3.27 -17.26
CA GLU A 245 23.75 -4.45 -17.13
C GLU A 245 22.61 -4.18 -16.15
N THR A 246 21.36 -4.52 -16.50
CA THR A 246 20.23 -4.31 -15.58
C THR A 246 19.50 -5.58 -15.17
N ARG A 247 18.98 -5.57 -13.94
CA ARG A 247 18.16 -6.66 -13.36
C ARG A 247 16.88 -6.10 -12.75
N GLY A 248 15.88 -6.95 -12.57
CA GLY A 248 14.62 -6.61 -11.89
C GLY A 248 14.49 -7.36 -10.58
N CYS A 249 14.05 -6.69 -9.51
CA CYS A 249 13.71 -7.27 -8.22
C CYS A 249 12.45 -6.62 -7.65
N ALA A 250 11.79 -7.24 -6.67
CA ALA A 250 10.77 -6.54 -5.90
C ALA A 250 11.39 -5.32 -5.17
N GLY A 251 10.73 -4.16 -5.19
CA GLY A 251 11.30 -2.88 -4.77
C GLY A 251 11.70 -2.77 -3.28
N PHE A 252 11.26 -3.70 -2.43
CA PHE A 252 11.71 -3.78 -1.03
C PHE A 252 13.06 -4.53 -0.87
N PHE A 253 13.56 -5.14 -1.96
CA PHE A 253 14.86 -5.82 -2.05
C PHE A 253 15.12 -6.91 -0.98
N GLY A 254 14.05 -7.53 -0.46
CA GLY A 254 14.14 -8.52 0.62
C GLY A 254 14.22 -7.91 2.03
N ALA A 255 14.41 -6.59 2.15
CA ALA A 255 14.44 -5.88 3.43
C ALA A 255 13.02 -5.51 3.88
N ALA A 256 12.32 -6.44 4.52
CA ALA A 256 11.00 -6.18 5.10
C ALA A 256 11.14 -5.43 6.44
N VAL A 257 11.04 -4.09 6.39
CA VAL A 257 11.32 -3.21 7.54
C VAL A 257 10.21 -2.19 7.76
N GLU A 258 10.10 -1.69 8.99
CA GLU A 258 9.44 -0.41 9.28
C GLU A 258 10.46 0.71 9.14
N TRP A 259 10.17 1.72 8.32
CA TRP A 259 11.01 2.90 8.12
C TRP A 259 10.53 4.05 8.99
N VAL A 260 11.38 4.51 9.91
CA VAL A 260 11.11 5.66 10.79
C VAL A 260 11.89 6.88 10.29
N PRO A 261 11.20 7.88 9.70
CA PRO A 261 11.86 9.08 9.21
C PRO A 261 12.52 9.89 10.32
N PHE A 262 13.48 10.75 9.95
CA PHE A 262 14.23 11.52 10.92
C PHE A 262 13.31 12.40 11.80
N ALA A 263 13.52 12.28 13.11
CA ALA A 263 12.78 12.99 14.15
C ALA A 263 11.27 12.65 14.23
N GLU A 264 10.86 11.50 13.68
CA GLU A 264 9.59 10.86 14.00
C GLU A 264 9.77 9.78 15.08
N GLN A 265 8.67 9.36 15.70
CA GLN A 265 8.65 8.29 16.72
C GLN A 265 8.19 6.94 16.14
N ARG A 266 7.41 6.99 15.07
CA ARG A 266 6.83 5.83 14.39
C ARG A 266 7.07 5.93 12.90
N GLY A 267 7.23 4.77 12.29
CA GLY A 267 7.42 4.63 10.87
C GLY A 267 6.22 4.02 10.18
N LEU A 268 6.41 3.78 8.89
CA LEU A 268 5.48 2.99 8.08
C LEU A 268 6.17 1.69 7.65
N PRO A 269 5.42 0.60 7.46
CA PRO A 269 5.97 -0.62 6.88
C PRO A 269 6.37 -0.37 5.42
N HIS A 270 7.59 -0.75 5.07
CA HIS A 270 8.16 -0.67 3.73
C HIS A 270 8.34 -2.09 3.16
N CYS A 271 7.23 -2.82 3.08
CA CYS A 271 7.18 -4.22 2.65
C CYS A 271 5.80 -4.55 2.05
N PRO A 272 5.63 -5.69 1.35
CA PRO A 272 4.33 -6.06 0.81
C PRO A 272 3.28 -6.18 1.92
N ALA A 273 2.02 -5.83 1.64
CA ALA A 273 0.94 -5.77 2.65
C ALA A 273 0.64 -7.10 3.38
N LEU A 274 1.15 -8.22 2.87
CA LEU A 274 1.03 -9.56 3.45
C LEU A 274 2.20 -9.95 4.35
N VAL A 275 3.25 -9.13 4.43
CA VAL A 275 4.49 -9.39 5.15
C VAL A 275 4.59 -8.42 6.33
N GLU A 276 4.77 -8.95 7.53
CA GLU A 276 5.07 -8.11 8.70
C GLU A 276 6.53 -7.62 8.65
N PRO A 277 6.81 -6.35 9.01
CA PRO A 277 8.16 -5.86 9.10
C PRO A 277 8.93 -6.58 10.21
N SER A 278 10.11 -7.10 9.86
CA SER A 278 10.97 -7.87 10.77
C SER A 278 11.89 -7.00 11.63
N HIS A 279 12.21 -5.80 11.14
CA HIS A 279 13.11 -4.85 11.79
C HIS A 279 12.58 -3.43 11.65
N VAL A 280 12.94 -2.57 12.61
CA VAL A 280 12.65 -1.13 12.56
C VAL A 280 13.95 -0.42 12.23
N ILE A 281 13.98 0.31 11.11
CA ILE A 281 15.13 1.10 10.69
C ILE A 281 14.81 2.57 10.86
N VAL A 282 15.69 3.28 11.56
CA VAL A 282 15.58 4.71 11.78
C VAL A 282 16.49 5.46 10.83
N GLU A 283 16.01 6.61 10.36
CA GLU A 283 16.84 7.55 9.64
C GLU A 283 17.63 8.42 10.63
N ALA A 284 18.94 8.49 10.45
CA ALA A 284 19.89 9.21 11.32
C ALA A 284 20.80 10.12 10.50
N LEU A 285 21.49 11.04 11.16
CA LEU A 285 22.49 11.87 10.49
C LEU A 285 23.81 11.13 10.38
N ASP A 286 24.38 11.18 9.19
CA ASP A 286 25.72 10.66 8.94
C ASP A 286 26.76 11.41 9.76
N GLU A 287 27.66 10.65 10.38
CA GLU A 287 28.80 11.11 11.18
C GLU A 287 28.47 12.18 12.25
N ALA A 288 27.23 12.21 12.75
CA ALA A 288 26.81 13.17 13.78
C ALA A 288 27.00 12.62 15.19
N GLY A 289 27.54 13.46 16.10
CA GLY A 289 27.49 13.18 17.54
C GLY A 289 26.05 13.20 18.08
N GLY A 290 25.82 12.50 19.20
CA GLY A 290 24.47 12.38 19.80
C GLY A 290 23.79 13.73 20.10
N GLU A 291 24.56 14.74 20.51
CA GLU A 291 24.04 16.09 20.76
C GLU A 291 23.57 16.81 19.49
N GLU A 292 24.32 16.69 18.38
CA GLU A 292 23.92 17.29 17.10
C GLU A 292 22.64 16.65 16.58
N GLN A 293 22.59 15.30 16.62
CA GLN A 293 21.44 14.52 16.20
C GLN A 293 20.17 14.93 16.96
N GLU A 294 20.25 14.98 18.28
CA GLU A 294 19.12 15.34 19.13
C GLU A 294 18.72 16.81 18.97
N GLY A 295 19.69 17.72 18.85
CA GLY A 295 19.43 19.15 18.62
C GLY A 295 18.67 19.42 17.33
N ARG A 296 19.10 18.80 16.22
CA ARG A 296 18.41 18.92 14.92
C ARG A 296 17.05 18.24 14.94
N ALA A 297 16.93 17.08 15.58
CA ALA A 297 15.66 16.38 15.74
C ALA A 297 14.64 17.23 16.52
N ARG A 298 15.04 17.86 17.63
CA ARG A 298 14.16 18.77 18.40
C ARG A 298 13.68 19.94 17.58
N ARG A 299 14.55 20.56 16.76
CA ARG A 299 14.17 21.67 15.88
C ARG A 299 13.15 21.22 14.84
N ALA A 300 13.36 20.06 14.22
CA ALA A 300 12.44 19.48 13.25
C ALA A 300 11.06 19.19 13.89
N ARG A 301 11.03 18.52 15.05
CA ARG A 301 9.79 18.22 15.80
C ARG A 301 9.03 19.50 16.16
N ARG A 302 9.73 20.55 16.63
CA ARG A 302 9.14 21.86 16.94
C ARG A 302 8.52 22.51 15.69
N GLY A 303 9.24 22.51 14.57
CA GLY A 303 8.74 23.06 13.30
C GLY A 303 7.48 22.34 12.82
N ARG A 304 7.48 21.01 12.86
CA ARG A 304 6.31 20.18 12.52
C ARG A 304 5.13 20.39 13.48
N ALA A 305 5.38 20.50 14.77
CA ALA A 305 4.34 20.74 15.77
C ALA A 305 3.67 22.11 15.58
N LEU A 306 4.44 23.18 15.35
CA LEU A 306 3.92 24.52 15.06
C LEU A 306 3.05 24.52 13.80
N ARG A 307 3.49 23.81 12.75
CA ARG A 307 2.72 23.70 11.51
C ARG A 307 1.45 22.87 11.70
N LYS A 308 1.51 21.72 12.36
CA LYS A 308 0.31 20.92 12.71
C LYS A 308 -0.68 21.75 13.52
N ALA A 309 -0.22 22.58 14.45
CA ALA A 309 -1.08 23.49 15.20
C ALA A 309 -1.74 24.54 14.28
N ALA A 310 -0.97 25.16 13.38
CA ALA A 310 -1.49 26.10 12.39
C ALA A 310 -2.51 25.45 11.43
N GLU A 311 -2.25 24.22 10.99
CA GLU A 311 -3.15 23.44 10.13
C GLU A 311 -4.43 23.03 10.85
N ARG A 312 -4.38 22.68 12.15
CA ARG A 312 -5.60 22.43 12.95
C ARG A 312 -6.43 23.69 13.10
N VAL A 313 -5.81 24.84 13.36
CA VAL A 313 -6.50 26.13 13.43
C VAL A 313 -7.14 26.46 12.08
N ALA A 314 -6.38 26.39 10.99
CA ALA A 314 -6.90 26.58 9.63
C ALA A 314 -8.02 25.58 9.29
N GLY A 315 -7.90 24.32 9.71
CA GLY A 315 -8.89 23.27 9.53
C GLY A 315 -10.18 23.51 10.29
N SER A 316 -10.11 24.10 11.49
CA SER A 316 -11.32 24.49 12.24
C SER A 316 -12.18 25.49 11.46
N PHE A 317 -11.55 26.40 10.72
CA PHE A 317 -12.24 27.32 9.82
C PHE A 317 -12.81 26.67 8.56
N ARG A 318 -12.42 25.43 8.23
CA ARG A 318 -12.98 24.63 7.12
C ARG A 318 -14.11 23.68 7.55
N SER A 319 -14.50 23.69 8.82
CA SER A 319 -15.67 22.95 9.28
C SER A 319 -16.97 23.57 8.75
N ALA A 320 -18.06 22.79 8.72
CA ALA A 320 -19.31 23.18 8.05
C ALA A 320 -19.91 24.52 8.53
N VAL A 321 -19.63 24.94 9.76
CA VAL A 321 -20.19 26.17 10.37
C VAL A 321 -19.38 27.44 9.99
N PRO A 322 -18.06 27.51 10.21
CA PRO A 322 -17.25 28.69 9.86
C PRO A 322 -16.78 28.75 8.40
N ALA A 323 -16.90 27.68 7.61
CA ALA A 323 -16.35 27.61 6.25
C ALA A 323 -16.79 28.79 5.36
N PHE A 324 -18.07 29.15 5.39
CA PHE A 324 -18.58 30.25 4.57
C PHE A 324 -17.99 31.61 4.97
N ALA A 325 -18.03 31.95 6.27
CA ALA A 325 -17.48 33.21 6.77
C ALA A 325 -15.96 33.30 6.55
N PHE A 326 -15.23 32.19 6.68
CA PHE A 326 -13.78 32.15 6.43
C PHE A 326 -13.46 32.38 4.95
N VAL A 327 -14.18 31.73 4.03
CA VAL A 327 -13.99 31.93 2.59
C VAL A 327 -14.34 33.37 2.20
N GLU A 328 -15.42 33.94 2.72
CA GLU A 328 -15.82 35.33 2.43
C GLU A 328 -14.81 36.37 2.93
N THR A 329 -14.22 36.14 4.11
CA THR A 329 -13.29 37.10 4.74
C THR A 329 -11.84 36.96 4.27
N ALA A 330 -11.34 35.73 4.13
CA ALA A 330 -9.94 35.44 3.83
C ALA A 330 -9.71 34.97 2.38
N GLY A 331 -10.76 34.60 1.64
CA GLY A 331 -10.65 33.99 0.32
C GLY A 331 -9.97 34.87 -0.73
N LEU A 332 -10.24 36.18 -0.75
CA LEU A 332 -9.57 37.12 -1.67
C LEU A 332 -8.04 37.18 -1.43
N GLY A 333 -7.59 36.97 -0.19
CA GLY A 333 -6.16 36.89 0.15
C GLY A 333 -5.45 35.70 -0.50
N TYR A 334 -6.18 34.64 -0.88
CA TYR A 334 -5.62 33.49 -1.59
C TYR A 334 -5.43 33.74 -3.10
N ALA A 335 -6.00 34.80 -3.68
CA ALA A 335 -5.90 35.06 -5.12
C ALA A 335 -4.44 35.19 -5.58
N LEU A 336 -3.61 35.94 -4.84
CA LEU A 336 -2.18 36.09 -5.16
C LEU A 336 -1.43 34.76 -5.08
N ARG A 337 -1.77 33.92 -4.11
CA ARG A 337 -1.20 32.58 -3.95
C ARG A 337 -1.62 31.67 -5.11
N LEU A 338 -2.90 31.66 -5.48
CA LEU A 338 -3.40 30.87 -6.61
C LEU A 338 -2.77 31.30 -7.94
N ILE A 339 -2.57 32.60 -8.15
CA ILE A 339 -1.83 33.12 -9.31
C ILE A 339 -0.37 32.64 -9.26
N GLY A 340 0.29 32.73 -8.10
CA GLY A 340 1.66 32.24 -7.91
C GLY A 340 1.80 30.73 -8.17
N ASP A 341 0.88 29.92 -7.63
CA ASP A 341 0.83 28.47 -7.81
C ASP A 341 0.54 28.11 -9.28
N GLY A 342 -0.39 28.82 -9.94
CA GLY A 342 -0.72 28.62 -11.36
C GLY A 342 0.39 29.03 -12.33
N LEU A 343 1.25 29.97 -11.93
CA LEU A 343 2.46 30.35 -12.67
C LEU A 343 3.69 29.51 -12.28
N GLY A 344 3.57 28.57 -11.35
CA GLY A 344 4.68 27.75 -10.84
C GLY A 344 5.71 28.54 -10.03
N LEU A 345 5.39 29.76 -9.60
CA LEU A 345 6.27 30.63 -8.80
C LEU A 345 6.31 30.20 -7.33
N THR A 346 5.24 29.58 -6.86
CA THR A 346 5.15 28.98 -5.52
C THR A 346 4.86 27.49 -5.62
N ARG A 347 5.43 26.70 -4.70
CA ARG A 347 5.08 25.28 -4.55
C ARG A 347 3.97 25.18 -3.49
N PRO A 348 2.78 24.63 -3.81
CA PRO A 348 1.62 24.71 -2.91
C PRO A 348 1.84 24.05 -1.54
N ALA A 349 2.67 23.00 -1.49
CA ALA A 349 3.04 22.30 -0.26
C ALA A 349 4.48 21.75 -0.35
N PRO A 350 5.29 21.86 0.71
CA PRO A 350 6.54 21.13 0.82
C PRO A 350 6.25 19.62 0.98
N ASP A 351 7.20 18.79 0.56
CA ASP A 351 7.14 17.34 0.77
C ASP A 351 7.00 17.03 2.28
N PRO A 352 5.95 16.30 2.69
CA PRO A 352 5.77 15.89 4.08
C PRO A 352 6.99 15.19 4.69
N ALA A 353 7.74 14.40 3.91
CA ALA A 353 8.90 13.65 4.37
C ALA A 353 10.07 14.54 4.78
N THR A 354 10.21 15.71 4.15
CA THR A 354 11.28 16.68 4.46
C THR A 354 10.80 17.86 5.29
N MET A 355 9.54 17.85 5.73
CA MET A 355 8.93 18.95 6.46
C MET A 355 9.67 19.25 7.77
N GLY A 356 10.11 20.51 7.92
CA GLY A 356 10.84 20.99 9.09
C GLY A 356 12.34 20.68 9.08
N LEU A 357 12.84 20.07 8.00
CA LEU A 357 14.26 19.79 7.80
C LEU A 357 14.91 20.84 6.91
N THR A 358 16.20 21.08 7.11
CA THR A 358 17.00 21.92 6.22
C THR A 358 17.59 21.08 5.08
N ALA A 359 17.92 21.70 3.96
CA ALA A 359 18.56 20.98 2.84
C ALA A 359 19.89 20.31 3.26
N ASP A 360 20.64 20.92 4.18
CA ASP A 360 21.83 20.31 4.78
C ASP A 360 21.50 19.05 5.57
N THR A 361 20.47 19.12 6.42
CA THR A 361 19.99 17.97 7.19
C THR A 361 19.62 16.83 6.25
N VAL A 362 18.75 17.09 5.26
CA VAL A 362 18.29 16.07 4.30
C VAL A 362 19.45 15.39 3.57
N ARG A 363 20.46 16.15 3.13
CA ARG A 363 21.65 15.58 2.45
C ARG A 363 22.45 14.63 3.34
N ARG A 364 22.45 14.83 4.65
CA ARG A 364 23.18 14.01 5.64
C ARG A 364 22.35 12.85 6.20
N LEU A 365 21.07 12.71 5.85
CA LEU A 365 20.25 11.62 6.39
C LEU A 365 20.63 10.28 5.77
N ARG A 366 20.74 9.23 6.57
CA ARG A 366 21.09 7.86 6.18
C ARG A 366 20.27 6.84 6.98
N PRO A 367 20.05 5.62 6.46
CA PRO A 367 19.52 4.52 7.25
C PRO A 367 20.53 4.09 8.33
N SER A 368 20.10 4.01 9.59
CA SER A 368 20.92 3.42 10.66
C SER A 368 20.64 1.92 10.79
N LEU A 369 21.67 1.10 10.56
CA LEU A 369 21.61 -0.35 10.75
C LEU A 369 22.01 -0.77 12.17
N ALA A 370 22.55 0.15 12.97
CA ALA A 370 23.06 -0.16 14.30
C ALA A 370 21.94 -0.61 15.24
N VAL A 371 22.15 -1.73 15.94
CA VAL A 371 21.22 -2.22 16.94
C VAL A 371 21.23 -1.28 18.14
N ALA A 372 20.09 -0.64 18.39
CA ALA A 372 19.92 0.35 19.45
C ALA A 372 18.48 0.36 19.97
N GLU A 373 18.22 1.22 20.95
CA GLU A 373 16.88 1.56 21.39
C GLU A 373 16.54 2.98 20.92
N HIS A 374 15.36 3.15 20.33
CA HIS A 374 14.83 4.46 19.91
C HIS A 374 13.39 4.60 20.41
N ASP A 375 13.14 5.60 21.26
CA ASP A 375 11.82 5.86 21.85
C ASP A 375 11.16 4.59 22.48
N GLY A 376 11.96 3.76 23.20
CA GLY A 376 11.48 2.54 23.86
C GLY A 376 11.31 1.32 22.96
N ARG A 377 11.81 1.38 21.72
CA ARG A 377 11.69 0.30 20.72
C ARG A 377 13.07 -0.16 20.27
N ALA A 378 13.23 -1.47 20.09
CA ALA A 378 14.42 -2.02 19.45
C ALA A 378 14.46 -1.61 17.97
N VAL A 379 15.58 -1.06 17.53
CA VAL A 379 15.83 -0.63 16.15
C VAL A 379 17.15 -1.19 15.64
N GLY A 380 17.33 -1.15 14.32
CA GLY A 380 18.51 -1.67 13.63
C GLY A 380 18.36 -3.14 13.22
N MET A 381 19.45 -3.69 12.69
CA MET A 381 19.50 -5.05 12.17
C MET A 381 20.84 -5.68 12.56
N ASP A 382 20.80 -6.83 13.23
CA ASP A 382 22.02 -7.53 13.60
C ASP A 382 22.77 -8.08 12.37
N LEU A 383 24.01 -8.55 12.55
CA LEU A 383 24.81 -9.04 11.43
C LEU A 383 24.17 -10.26 10.74
N ALA A 384 23.53 -11.17 11.49
CA ALA A 384 22.96 -12.39 10.93
C ALA A 384 21.76 -12.07 10.02
N ALA A 385 20.89 -11.16 10.44
CA ALA A 385 19.77 -10.67 9.66
C ALA A 385 20.24 -9.90 8.42
N ARG A 386 21.26 -9.03 8.55
CA ARG A 386 21.86 -8.32 7.41
C ARG A 386 22.41 -9.28 6.35
N VAL A 387 23.13 -10.32 6.77
CA VAL A 387 23.65 -11.38 5.89
C VAL A 387 22.50 -12.14 5.21
N ALA A 388 21.44 -12.49 5.95
CA ALA A 388 20.29 -13.20 5.40
C ALA A 388 19.58 -12.41 4.30
N VAL A 389 19.36 -11.10 4.51
CA VAL A 389 18.78 -10.19 3.51
C VAL A 389 19.67 -10.14 2.27
N ALA A 390 20.97 -9.90 2.44
CA ALA A 390 21.93 -9.81 1.34
C ALA A 390 22.01 -11.11 0.52
N GLU A 391 22.15 -12.25 1.20
CA GLU A 391 22.23 -13.56 0.57
C GLU A 391 20.96 -13.88 -0.22
N SER A 392 19.79 -13.69 0.39
CA SER A 392 18.49 -13.94 -0.24
C SER A 392 18.34 -13.09 -1.50
N LEU A 393 18.66 -11.79 -1.43
CA LEU A 393 18.61 -10.89 -2.58
C LEU A 393 19.54 -11.36 -3.70
N LEU A 394 20.83 -11.55 -3.43
CA LEU A 394 21.83 -11.87 -4.44
C LEU A 394 21.57 -13.23 -5.11
N ARG A 395 21.10 -14.23 -4.34
CA ARG A 395 20.68 -15.52 -4.89
C ARG A 395 19.43 -15.40 -5.75
N SER A 396 18.42 -14.63 -5.32
CA SER A 396 17.20 -14.40 -6.12
C SER A 396 17.50 -13.72 -7.45
N LEU A 397 18.49 -12.82 -7.45
CA LEU A 397 18.98 -12.14 -8.64
C LEU A 397 19.88 -13.01 -9.52
N SER A 398 20.29 -14.19 -9.05
CA SER A 398 21.38 -14.99 -9.66
C SER A 398 22.66 -14.16 -9.88
N LEU A 399 22.94 -13.23 -8.96
CA LEU A 399 24.11 -12.36 -8.95
C LEU A 399 25.01 -12.77 -7.78
N THR A 400 25.76 -13.85 -7.97
CA THR A 400 26.63 -14.44 -6.93
C THR A 400 28.11 -14.32 -7.24
N ARG A 401 28.45 -13.81 -8.43
CA ARG A 401 29.80 -13.64 -8.97
C ARG A 401 29.77 -12.53 -10.01
N ASP A 402 30.93 -12.21 -10.57
CA ASP A 402 31.02 -11.32 -11.73
C ASP A 402 30.49 -9.90 -11.45
N PHE A 403 30.70 -9.37 -10.24
CA PHE A 403 30.24 -8.02 -9.89
C PHE A 403 30.95 -6.93 -10.69
N ALA A 404 30.20 -5.91 -11.09
CA ALA A 404 30.75 -4.70 -11.70
C ALA A 404 31.39 -3.78 -10.63
N PRO A 405 32.26 -2.82 -11.04
CA PRO A 405 32.76 -1.77 -10.15
C PRO A 405 31.66 -1.01 -9.40
N LEU A 406 30.54 -0.73 -10.06
CA LEU A 406 29.36 -0.12 -9.45
C LEU A 406 28.18 -1.10 -9.44
N LEU A 407 27.61 -1.35 -8.26
CA LEU A 407 26.33 -2.04 -8.08
C LEU A 407 25.30 -1.02 -7.59
N VAL A 408 24.23 -0.77 -8.34
CA VAL A 408 23.24 0.26 -8.00
C VAL A 408 21.87 -0.35 -7.78
N LEU A 409 21.24 -0.09 -6.64
CA LEU A 409 19.87 -0.49 -6.32
C LEU A 409 18.93 0.68 -6.56
N PHE A 410 18.06 0.57 -7.56
CA PHE A 410 17.04 1.57 -7.88
C PHE A 410 15.68 1.15 -7.34
N GLY A 411 15.30 1.76 -6.20
CA GLY A 411 13.91 1.81 -5.80
C GLY A 411 13.10 2.65 -6.80
N HIS A 412 11.77 2.65 -6.66
CA HIS A 412 10.95 3.63 -7.37
C HIS A 412 9.96 4.28 -6.43
N GLU A 413 9.57 5.49 -6.79
CA GLU A 413 8.57 6.29 -6.10
C GLU A 413 7.77 7.08 -7.12
N ALA A 414 6.79 7.83 -6.66
CA ALA A 414 6.02 8.74 -7.47
C ALA A 414 5.87 10.09 -6.77
N THR A 415 6.37 11.16 -7.40
CA THR A 415 6.09 12.50 -6.89
C THR A 415 4.66 12.89 -7.26
N THR A 416 3.80 13.09 -6.26
CA THR A 416 2.46 13.65 -6.46
C THR A 416 2.09 14.64 -5.36
N CYS A 417 1.22 15.61 -5.68
CA CYS A 417 0.72 16.61 -4.75
C CYS A 417 -0.79 16.47 -4.65
N ASN A 418 -1.33 16.44 -3.42
CA ASN A 418 -2.78 16.40 -3.16
C ASN A 418 -3.50 15.23 -3.85
N ASN A 419 -2.86 14.05 -3.88
CA ASN A 419 -3.41 12.87 -4.52
C ASN A 419 -3.85 11.82 -3.47
N PRO A 420 -5.16 11.62 -3.24
CA PRO A 420 -5.64 10.58 -2.31
C PRO A 420 -5.28 9.15 -2.77
N HIS A 421 -4.85 8.98 -4.02
CA HIS A 421 -4.39 7.73 -4.59
C HIS A 421 -2.85 7.65 -4.72
N GLY A 422 -2.09 8.54 -4.06
CA GLY A 422 -0.62 8.59 -4.15
C GLY A 422 0.05 7.24 -3.87
N ALA A 423 -0.40 6.54 -2.83
CA ALA A 423 0.11 5.20 -2.49
C ALA A 423 -0.07 4.15 -3.60
N GLY A 424 -1.04 4.34 -4.50
CA GLY A 424 -1.26 3.47 -5.67
C GLY A 424 -0.26 3.74 -6.81
N LEU A 425 0.44 4.88 -6.79
CA LEU A 425 1.48 5.24 -7.75
C LEU A 425 2.89 4.89 -7.26
N ASP A 426 3.08 4.80 -5.95
CA ASP A 426 4.31 4.32 -5.33
C ASP A 426 4.50 2.78 -5.48
N CYS A 427 5.48 2.21 -4.78
CA CYS A 427 5.81 0.81 -4.91
C CYS A 427 4.84 -0.11 -4.18
N GLY A 428 4.08 -0.90 -4.93
CA GLY A 428 3.22 -1.95 -4.37
C GLY A 428 4.00 -3.01 -3.56
N ALA A 429 5.24 -3.30 -3.95
CA ALA A 429 6.12 -4.21 -3.19
C ALA A 429 6.65 -3.59 -1.89
N CYS A 430 6.59 -2.27 -1.74
CA CYS A 430 6.91 -1.56 -0.49
C CYS A 430 5.64 -1.13 0.26
N GLY A 431 4.46 -1.69 -0.06
CA GLY A 431 3.22 -1.38 0.63
C GLY A 431 2.62 -0.01 0.26
N GLY A 432 2.91 0.49 -0.94
CA GLY A 432 2.50 1.82 -1.38
C GLY A 432 3.38 2.95 -0.85
N GLN A 433 4.62 2.63 -0.48
CA GLN A 433 5.66 3.59 -0.10
C GLN A 433 6.73 3.70 -1.19
N GLY A 434 7.48 4.80 -1.18
CA GLY A 434 8.66 4.97 -2.04
C GLY A 434 9.76 3.95 -1.72
N GLY A 435 10.38 3.39 -2.75
CA GLY A 435 11.44 2.36 -2.63
C GLY A 435 12.83 2.91 -2.29
N ALA A 436 13.00 4.23 -2.17
CA ALA A 436 14.29 4.86 -1.89
C ALA A 436 14.90 4.38 -0.56
N GLY A 437 14.09 4.28 0.50
CA GLY A 437 14.54 3.82 1.82
C GLY A 437 15.14 2.40 1.77
N ASN A 438 14.42 1.45 1.18
CA ASN A 438 14.88 0.05 1.06
C ASN A 438 16.13 -0.06 0.19
N ALA A 439 16.21 0.68 -0.92
CA ALA A 439 17.39 0.72 -1.76
C ALA A 439 18.63 1.15 -0.97
N ARG A 440 18.51 2.21 -0.16
CA ARG A 440 19.60 2.71 0.70
C ARG A 440 19.97 1.73 1.81
N ILE A 441 18.98 1.14 2.49
CA ILE A 441 19.21 0.12 3.52
C ILE A 441 20.03 -1.03 2.95
N VAL A 442 19.62 -1.57 1.81
CA VAL A 442 20.31 -2.72 1.23
C VAL A 442 21.66 -2.35 0.62
N ALA A 443 21.82 -1.12 0.11
CA ALA A 443 23.12 -0.62 -0.31
C ALA A 443 24.12 -0.57 0.87
N GLU A 444 23.70 -0.08 2.04
CA GLU A 444 24.52 -0.10 3.26
C GLU A 444 24.82 -1.53 3.72
N ILE A 445 23.84 -2.45 3.67
CA ILE A 445 24.05 -3.86 4.02
C ILE A 445 25.11 -4.51 3.11
N LEU A 446 25.01 -4.31 1.79
CA LEU A 446 25.96 -4.88 0.83
C LEU A 446 27.31 -4.15 0.83
N GLY A 447 27.36 -2.92 1.35
CA GLY A 447 28.59 -2.15 1.58
C GLY A 447 29.36 -2.59 2.83
N ASP A 448 28.71 -3.24 3.80
CA ASP A 448 29.32 -3.62 5.08
C ASP A 448 30.41 -4.72 4.89
N PRO A 449 31.68 -4.46 5.27
CA PRO A 449 32.77 -5.44 5.17
C PRO A 449 32.50 -6.74 5.97
N GLN A 450 31.79 -6.68 7.09
CA GLN A 450 31.44 -7.85 7.89
C GLN A 450 30.43 -8.73 7.15
N VAL A 451 29.43 -8.12 6.51
CA VAL A 451 28.45 -8.83 5.67
C VAL A 451 29.16 -9.47 4.49
N ARG A 452 30.04 -8.75 3.79
CA ARG A 452 30.82 -9.29 2.67
C ARG A 452 31.70 -10.47 3.09
N ALA A 453 32.36 -10.39 4.24
CA ALA A 453 33.19 -11.48 4.74
C ALA A 453 32.37 -12.77 4.96
N GLU A 454 31.16 -12.66 5.50
CA GLU A 454 30.27 -13.80 5.71
C GLU A 454 29.68 -14.31 4.39
N LEU A 455 29.30 -13.43 3.46
CA LEU A 455 28.83 -13.81 2.12
C LEU A 455 29.89 -14.61 1.35
N ARG A 456 31.17 -14.21 1.45
CA ARG A 456 32.29 -14.94 0.83
C ARG A 456 32.36 -16.39 1.33
N ARG A 457 32.13 -16.63 2.62
CA ARG A 457 32.06 -17.99 3.21
C ARG A 457 30.90 -18.82 2.67
N ARG A 458 29.84 -18.15 2.18
CA ARG A 458 28.64 -18.77 1.59
C ARG A 458 28.70 -18.87 0.06
N GLY A 459 29.87 -18.60 -0.53
CA GLY A 459 30.13 -18.71 -1.96
C GLY A 459 29.62 -17.53 -2.79
N ILE A 460 29.44 -16.36 -2.17
CA ILE A 460 29.07 -15.10 -2.84
C ILE A 460 30.20 -14.11 -2.60
N ASP A 461 30.99 -13.82 -3.62
CA ASP A 461 32.15 -12.94 -3.50
C ASP A 461 31.89 -11.60 -4.18
N ILE A 462 31.56 -10.59 -3.38
CA ILE A 462 31.49 -9.19 -3.80
C ILE A 462 32.90 -8.61 -3.63
N PRO A 463 33.59 -8.22 -4.72
CA PRO A 463 34.93 -7.65 -4.64
C PRO A 463 34.96 -6.40 -3.76
N ASP A 464 36.04 -6.21 -3.01
CA ASP A 464 36.20 -5.03 -2.15
C ASP A 464 36.23 -3.72 -2.97
N ALA A 465 36.66 -3.80 -4.24
CA ALA A 465 36.62 -2.69 -5.19
C ALA A 465 35.21 -2.34 -5.71
N THR A 466 34.20 -3.22 -5.50
CA THR A 466 32.81 -2.93 -5.89
C THR A 466 32.18 -1.98 -4.88
N VAL A 467 31.70 -0.84 -5.37
CA VAL A 467 30.93 0.13 -4.59
C VAL A 467 29.45 -0.08 -4.84
N VAL A 468 28.68 -0.13 -3.75
CA VAL A 468 27.23 -0.30 -3.80
C VAL A 468 26.57 1.05 -3.56
N LEU A 469 25.69 1.45 -4.45
CA LEU A 469 24.95 2.70 -4.39
C LEU A 469 23.45 2.43 -4.37
N ALA A 470 22.71 3.39 -3.86
CA ALA A 470 21.27 3.43 -4.00
C ALA A 470 20.87 4.53 -4.98
N GLY A 471 19.74 4.34 -5.62
CA GLY A 471 19.07 5.35 -6.41
C GLY A 471 17.56 5.19 -6.35
N VAL A 472 16.87 6.17 -6.91
CA VAL A 472 15.42 6.12 -7.06
C VAL A 472 15.00 6.56 -8.45
N HIS A 473 14.01 5.87 -8.98
CA HIS A 473 13.27 6.25 -10.17
C HIS A 473 11.94 6.90 -9.76
N ASP A 474 11.79 8.20 -10.00
CA ASP A 474 10.50 8.88 -9.91
C ASP A 474 9.70 8.58 -11.17
N THR A 475 8.73 7.69 -11.02
CA THR A 475 7.89 7.20 -12.12
C THR A 475 6.92 8.23 -12.67
N THR A 476 6.63 9.31 -11.93
CA THR A 476 5.79 10.40 -12.43
C THR A 476 6.55 11.21 -13.47
N GLY A 477 7.80 11.58 -13.17
CA GLY A 477 8.62 12.45 -14.03
C GLY A 477 9.67 11.74 -14.90
N ASP A 478 9.78 10.41 -14.80
CA ASP A 478 10.88 9.60 -15.35
C ASP A 478 12.26 10.12 -14.95
N ARG A 479 12.40 10.58 -13.69
CA ARG A 479 13.64 11.16 -13.14
C ARG A 479 14.42 10.10 -12.37
N LEU A 480 15.74 10.08 -12.55
CA LEU A 480 16.65 9.11 -11.95
C LEU A 480 17.63 9.83 -11.04
N THR A 481 17.57 9.55 -9.74
CA THR A 481 18.44 10.20 -8.74
C THR A 481 19.29 9.15 -8.05
N LEU A 482 20.60 9.38 -7.97
CA LEU A 482 21.52 8.59 -7.16
C LEU A 482 21.66 9.21 -5.77
N PHE A 483 21.85 8.36 -4.77
CA PHE A 483 22.14 8.78 -3.40
C PHE A 483 23.60 8.53 -3.06
N ASP A 484 24.11 9.31 -2.11
CA ASP A 484 25.37 9.06 -1.41
C ASP A 484 26.60 8.96 -2.34
N THR A 485 26.55 9.69 -3.49
CA THR A 485 27.59 9.69 -4.54
C THR A 485 28.91 10.33 -4.09
N ASP A 486 28.87 11.10 -3.00
CA ASP A 486 30.03 11.68 -2.34
C ASP A 486 30.95 10.64 -1.69
N ARG A 487 30.45 9.43 -1.42
CA ARG A 487 31.23 8.32 -0.83
C ARG A 487 31.90 7.43 -1.87
N VAL A 488 31.68 7.68 -3.17
CA VAL A 488 32.34 6.92 -4.23
C VAL A 488 33.84 7.28 -4.23
N PRO A 489 34.75 6.29 -4.12
CA PRO A 489 36.19 6.52 -4.16
C PRO A 489 36.62 7.24 -5.45
N THR A 490 37.71 7.99 -5.36
CA THR A 490 38.18 8.82 -6.48
C THR A 490 38.54 7.97 -7.71
N GLU A 491 38.93 6.72 -7.48
CA GLU A 491 39.26 5.72 -8.49
C GLU A 491 38.08 5.34 -9.38
N LEU A 492 36.84 5.44 -8.88
CA LEU A 492 35.61 5.12 -9.62
C LEU A 492 34.85 6.36 -10.09
N ARG A 493 35.47 7.53 -10.02
CA ARG A 493 34.80 8.79 -10.34
C ARG A 493 34.44 8.90 -11.82
N TRP A 494 35.27 8.33 -12.69
CA TRP A 494 34.98 8.28 -14.12
C TRP A 494 33.77 7.40 -14.43
N GLU A 495 33.66 6.24 -13.80
CA GLU A 495 32.53 5.33 -13.90
C GLU A 495 31.24 5.99 -13.39
N LEU A 496 31.32 6.71 -12.27
CA LEU A 496 30.19 7.46 -11.73
C LEU A 496 29.74 8.57 -12.69
N ASP A 497 30.65 9.42 -13.17
CA ASP A 497 30.35 10.52 -14.09
C ASP A 497 29.74 10.00 -15.40
N ARG A 498 30.25 8.85 -15.88
CA ARG A 498 29.70 8.13 -17.03
C ARG A 498 28.28 7.66 -16.74
N LEU A 499 28.03 7.00 -15.61
CA LEU A 499 26.69 6.55 -15.21
C LEU A 499 25.72 7.74 -15.13
N GLU A 500 26.05 8.79 -14.41
CA GLU A 500 25.19 9.96 -14.26
C GLU A 500 24.86 10.61 -15.61
N THR A 501 25.83 10.66 -16.53
CA THR A 501 25.61 11.16 -17.88
C THR A 501 24.62 10.29 -18.64
N ARG A 502 24.70 8.96 -18.50
CA ARG A 502 23.75 8.02 -19.12
C ARG A 502 22.35 8.13 -18.51
N LEU A 503 22.25 8.32 -17.19
CA LEU A 503 20.98 8.58 -16.51
C LEU A 503 20.33 9.87 -17.07
N ARG A 504 21.06 10.99 -17.11
CA ARG A 504 20.57 12.27 -17.68
C ARG A 504 20.18 12.17 -19.16
N GLN A 505 20.82 11.29 -19.93
CA GLN A 505 20.46 11.02 -21.33
C GLN A 505 19.23 10.14 -21.48
N ALA A 506 18.94 9.28 -20.50
CA ALA A 506 17.79 8.39 -20.52
C ALA A 506 16.48 9.14 -20.23
N GLU A 507 16.46 10.04 -19.23
CA GLU A 507 15.27 10.79 -18.81
C GLU A 507 14.47 11.43 -19.97
N PRO A 508 15.05 12.26 -20.86
CA PRO A 508 14.30 12.85 -21.97
C PRO A 508 13.80 11.83 -22.99
N ARG A 509 14.51 10.70 -23.18
CA ARG A 509 14.09 9.63 -24.09
C ARG A 509 12.89 8.86 -23.55
N LEU A 510 12.84 8.66 -22.24
CA LEU A 510 11.71 8.02 -21.55
C LEU A 510 10.45 8.87 -21.70
N ARG A 511 10.58 10.17 -21.39
CA ARG A 511 9.49 11.14 -21.53
C ARG A 511 8.99 11.25 -22.97
N ALA A 512 9.90 11.31 -23.94
CA ALA A 512 9.54 11.33 -25.36
C ALA A 512 8.80 10.05 -25.79
N ALA A 513 9.25 8.87 -25.34
CA ALA A 513 8.58 7.61 -25.64
C ALA A 513 7.18 7.51 -25.00
N ARG A 514 6.98 8.14 -23.83
CA ARG A 514 5.71 8.15 -23.10
C ARG A 514 4.72 9.20 -23.63
N ALA A 515 5.21 10.32 -24.16
CA ALA A 515 4.40 11.47 -24.59
C ALA A 515 3.17 11.11 -25.46
N PRO A 516 3.26 10.24 -26.48
CA PRO A 516 2.09 9.87 -27.30
C PRO A 516 0.97 9.20 -26.50
N SER A 517 1.30 8.38 -25.51
CA SER A 517 0.31 7.71 -24.65
C SER A 517 -0.44 8.69 -23.74
N LEU A 518 0.14 9.87 -23.51
CA LEU A 518 -0.44 10.96 -22.73
C LEU A 518 -1.17 12.00 -23.61
N GLY A 519 -1.29 11.76 -24.92
CA GLY A 519 -1.89 12.71 -25.87
C GLY A 519 -1.05 13.98 -26.09
N LEU A 520 0.24 13.95 -25.72
CA LEU A 520 1.16 15.05 -25.95
C LEU A 520 1.74 14.96 -27.36
N SER A 521 1.79 16.09 -28.08
CA SER A 521 2.44 16.19 -29.38
C SER A 521 3.96 16.13 -29.24
N GLU A 522 4.65 15.80 -30.34
CA GLU A 522 6.10 15.95 -30.41
C GLU A 522 6.50 17.41 -30.09
N GLY A 523 7.56 17.57 -29.30
CA GLY A 523 8.04 18.85 -28.82
C GLY A 523 9.48 18.74 -28.32
N SER A 524 10.07 19.86 -27.90
CA SER A 524 11.40 19.82 -27.28
C SER A 524 11.34 19.01 -25.96
N PRO A 525 12.45 18.38 -25.53
CA PRO A 525 12.50 17.68 -24.24
C PRO A 525 11.98 18.51 -23.07
N GLU A 526 12.28 19.81 -23.06
CA GLU A 526 11.86 20.76 -22.02
C GLU A 526 10.34 21.02 -22.09
N SER A 527 9.77 21.12 -23.29
CA SER A 527 8.33 21.27 -23.46
C SER A 527 7.55 20.04 -23.01
N ILE A 528 8.08 18.84 -23.28
CA ILE A 528 7.47 17.57 -22.87
C ILE A 528 7.58 17.42 -21.35
N GLU A 529 8.73 17.74 -20.76
CA GLU A 529 8.91 17.76 -19.31
C GLU A 529 7.95 18.74 -18.63
N ALA A 530 7.83 19.98 -19.13
CA ALA A 530 6.90 20.98 -18.60
C ALA A 530 5.43 20.62 -18.82
N ALA A 531 5.10 19.76 -19.80
CA ALA A 531 3.76 19.25 -20.02
C ALA A 531 3.43 18.06 -19.10
N ILE A 532 4.42 17.20 -18.82
CA ILE A 532 4.29 16.08 -17.86
C ILE A 532 4.23 16.58 -16.42
N ALA A 533 4.92 17.67 -16.10
CA ALA A 533 4.94 18.26 -14.76
C ALA A 533 3.68 19.07 -14.42
N ARG A 534 2.84 19.38 -15.42
CA ARG A 534 1.54 20.04 -15.27
C ARG A 534 0.44 19.01 -15.12
#